data_AF-A0A7L2QKJ7-F1
#
_entry.id   AF-A0A7L2QKJ7-F1
#
_cell.length_a   1.000
_cell.length_b   1.000
_cell.length_c   1.000
_cell.angle_alpha   90.00
_cell.angle_beta   90.00
_cell.angle_gamma   90.00
#
_symmetry.space_group_name_H-M   'P 1'
#
loop_
_entity.id
_entity.type
_entity.pdbx_description
1 polymer ?
#
loop_
_entity_poly.entity_id
_entity_poly.type
_entity_poly.pdbx_seq_one_letter_code
_entity_poly.pdbx_strand_id
1 'polypeptide(L)' 'AQVAQLVTDFGLRLFRAALAARGDTNVVFAPYGATSVLVALQVATAGRGRQQLEVATGFSIDGEG' A
#
# COMPACT_ATOMS: atom_id res chain seq x y z
N ALA A 1 -14.11 -3.51 -8.42
CA ALA A 1 -13.53 -4.83 -8.10
C ALA A 1 -12.00 -4.82 -8.16
N GLN A 2 -11.40 -4.36 -9.27
CA GLN A 2 -9.94 -4.35 -9.47
C GLN A 2 -9.16 -3.50 -8.45
N VAL A 3 -9.57 -2.25 -8.18
CA VAL A 3 -8.89 -1.39 -7.19
C VAL A 3 -8.90 -2.00 -5.78
N ALA A 4 -10.03 -2.60 -5.37
CA ALA A 4 -10.12 -3.28 -4.07
C ALA A 4 -9.15 -4.46 -3.97
N GLN A 5 -8.94 -5.19 -5.07
CA GLN A 5 -7.97 -6.28 -5.14
C GLN A 5 -6.54 -5.75 -5.06
N LEU A 6 -6.20 -4.69 -5.81
CA LEU A 6 -4.89 -4.04 -5.74
C LEU A 6 -4.57 -3.51 -4.33
N VAL A 7 -5.54 -2.88 -3.67
CA VAL A 7 -5.44 -2.41 -2.28
C VAL A 7 -5.18 -3.55 -1.31
N THR A 8 -5.88 -4.68 -1.51
CA THR A 8 -5.73 -5.89 -0.69
C THR A 8 -4.35 -6.52 -0.89
N ASP A 9 -3.93 -6.69 -2.15
CA ASP A 9 -2.65 -7.29 -2.51
C ASP A 9 -1.46 -6.45 -1.99
N PHE A 10 -1.56 -5.12 -2.09
CA PHE A 10 -0.57 -4.23 -1.52
C PHE A 10 -0.53 -4.32 0.02
N GLY A 11 -1.70 -4.35 0.67
CA GLY A 11 -1.79 -4.52 2.13
C GLY A 11 -1.15 -5.82 2.62
N LEU A 12 -1.35 -6.93 1.90
CA LEU A 12 -0.71 -8.21 2.23
C LEU A 12 0.81 -8.18 2.02
N ARG A 13 1.31 -7.47 1.00
CA ARG A 13 2.75 -7.26 0.80
C ARG A 13 3.38 -6.47 1.94
N LEU A 14 2.71 -5.41 2.43
CA LEU A 14 3.15 -4.65 3.60
C LEU A 14 3.20 -5.52 4.86
N PHE A 15 2.17 -6.34 5.08
CA PHE A 15 2.13 -7.26 6.21
C PHE A 15 3.32 -8.22 6.19
N ARG A 16 3.58 -8.87 5.04
CA ARG A 16 4.72 -9.78 4.86
C ARG A 16 6.06 -9.08 5.11
N ALA A 17 6.24 -7.85 4.63
CA ALA A 17 7.44 -7.07 4.87
C ALA A 17 7.63 -6.73 6.37
N ALA A 18 6.53 -6.41 7.08
CA ALA A 18 6.57 -6.15 8.51
C ALA A 18 6.92 -7.40 9.34
N LEU A 19 6.49 -8.59 8.90
CA LEU A 19 6.83 -9.86 9.53
C LEU A 19 8.25 -10.32 9.23
N ALA A 20 8.78 -10.10 8.03
CA ALA A 20 10.12 -10.54 7.66
C ALA A 20 11.23 -9.97 8.58
N ALA A 21 10.97 -8.82 9.22
CA ALA A 21 11.87 -8.19 10.17
C ALA A 21 11.80 -8.77 11.59
N ARG A 22 10.86 -9.67 11.89
CA ARG A 22 10.62 -10.21 13.23
C ARG A 22 10.67 -11.74 13.18
N GLY A 23 11.37 -12.35 14.14
CA GLY A 23 11.29 -13.80 14.37
C GLY A 23 9.91 -14.20 14.92
N ASP A 24 9.84 -15.26 15.72
CA ASP A 24 8.58 -15.75 16.29
C ASP A 24 8.00 -14.74 17.30
N THR A 25 7.16 -13.81 16.82
CA THR A 25 6.50 -12.80 17.65
C THR A 25 5.07 -12.59 17.17
N ASN A 26 4.14 -12.46 18.11
CA ASN A 26 2.74 -12.14 17.80
C ASN A 26 2.64 -10.72 17.21
N VAL A 27 1.96 -10.58 16.08
CA VAL A 27 1.76 -9.30 15.39
C VAL A 27 0.30 -9.13 15.02
N VAL A 28 -0.23 -7.93 15.28
CA VAL A 28 -1.50 -7.46 14.74
C VAL A 28 -1.20 -6.42 13.69
N PHE A 29 -1.88 -6.50 12.55
CA PHE A 29 -1.71 -5.57 11.44
C PHE A 29 -3.07 -5.29 10.79
N ALA A 30 -3.27 -4.07 10.31
CA ALA A 30 -4.48 -3.65 9.61
C ALA A 30 -4.12 -3.30 8.15
N PRO A 31 -4.13 -4.29 7.23
CA PRO A 31 -3.73 -4.10 5.84
C PRO A 31 -4.46 -2.94 5.16
N TYR A 32 -5.78 -2.89 5.31
CA TYR A 32 -6.61 -1.87 4.68
C TYR A 32 -6.27 -0.46 5.19
N GLY A 33 -6.05 -0.30 6.50
CA GLY A 33 -5.72 0.99 7.10
C GLY A 33 -4.36 1.51 6.65
N ALA A 34 -3.33 0.65 6.67
CA ALA A 34 -2.00 1.00 6.19
C ALA A 34 -1.99 1.38 4.71
N THR A 35 -2.68 0.60 3.86
CA THR A 35 -2.82 0.93 2.44
C THR A 35 -3.57 2.24 2.23
N SER A 36 -4.65 2.49 2.96
CA SER A 36 -5.45 3.73 2.81
C SER A 36 -4.61 4.99 3.03
N VAL A 37 -3.71 4.98 4.03
CA VAL A 37 -2.80 6.10 4.29
C VAL A 37 -1.81 6.30 3.13
N LEU A 38 -1.25 5.23 2.58
CA LEU A 38 -0.28 5.30 1.48
C LEU A 38 -0.93 5.72 0.15
N VAL A 39 -2.17 5.32 -0.08
CA VAL A 39 -2.97 5.78 -1.22
C VAL A 39 -3.27 7.27 -1.07
N ALA A 40 -3.70 7.74 0.10
CA ALA A 40 -3.90 9.17 0.35
C ALA A 40 -2.60 9.98 0.18
N LEU A 41 -1.45 9.39 0.52
CA LEU A 41 -0.14 10.02 0.37
C LEU A 41 0.23 10.31 -1.10
N GLN A 42 -0.38 9.61 -2.08
CA GLN A 42 -0.20 9.93 -3.50
C GLN A 42 -0.68 11.35 -3.84
N VAL A 43 -1.73 11.83 -3.18
CA VAL A 43 -2.28 13.19 -3.37
C VAL A 43 -1.33 14.25 -2.79
N ALA A 44 -0.68 13.93 -1.68
CA ALA A 44 0.19 14.86 -0.96
C ALA A 44 1.65 14.84 -1.46
N THR A 45 2.00 13.94 -2.39
CA THR A 45 3.36 13.79 -2.91
C THR A 45 3.42 14.06 -4.41
N ALA A 46 4.57 14.51 -4.88
CA ALA A 46 4.81 14.78 -6.31
C ALA A 46 6.12 14.14 -6.79
N GLY A 47 6.30 14.08 -8.11
CA GLY A 47 7.50 13.57 -8.75
C GLY A 47 7.80 12.12 -8.36
N ARG A 48 9.05 11.84 -8.00
CA ARG A 48 9.55 10.48 -7.74
C ARG A 48 8.80 9.77 -6.61
N GLY A 49 8.45 10.49 -5.54
CA GLY A 49 7.78 9.88 -4.37
C GLY A 49 6.39 9.37 -4.74
N ARG A 50 5.63 10.17 -5.50
CA ARG A 50 4.34 9.77 -6.02
C ARG A 50 4.44 8.57 -6.96
N GLN A 51 5.38 8.61 -7.90
CA GLN A 51 5.59 7.51 -8.86
C GLN A 51 5.89 6.18 -8.15
N GLN A 52 6.67 6.22 -7.07
CA GLN A 52 6.96 5.02 -6.28
C GLN A 52 5.70 4.45 -5.63
N LEU A 53 4.82 5.32 -5.10
CA LEU A 53 3.54 4.89 -4.52
C LEU A 53 2.63 4.28 -5.58
N GLU A 54 2.48 4.91 -6.75
CA GLU A 54 1.64 4.41 -7.84
C GLU A 54 2.11 3.05 -8.35
N VAL A 55 3.42 2.87 -8.53
CA VAL A 55 4.02 1.58 -8.92
C VAL A 55 3.79 0.53 -7.83
N ALA A 56 3.93 0.91 -6.56
CA ALA A 56 3.78 -0.02 -5.46
C ALA A 56 2.32 -0.48 -5.29
N THR A 57 1.36 0.44 -5.35
CA THR A 57 -0.08 0.16 -5.23
C THR A 57 -0.69 -0.41 -6.51
N GLY A 58 -0.05 -0.19 -7.67
CA GLY A 58 -0.50 -0.66 -8.98
C GLY A 58 -1.59 0.20 -9.61
N PHE A 59 -1.81 1.41 -9.09
CA PHE A 59 -2.76 2.39 -9.64
C PHE A 59 -2.39 3.81 -9.19
N SER A 60 -2.85 4.80 -9.97
CA SER A 60 -2.80 6.21 -9.60
C SER A 60 -4.17 6.70 -9.16
N ILE A 61 -4.24 7.46 -8.07
CA ILE A 61 -5.49 8.07 -7.60
C ILE A 61 -5.99 9.20 -8.50
N ASP A 62 -5.11 9.83 -9.29
CA ASP A 62 -5.50 10.86 -10.27
C ASP A 62 -5.51 10.32 -11.71
N GLY A 63 -5.23 9.04 -11.91
CA GLY A 63 -5.37 8.37 -13.19
C GLY A 63 -6.83 7.93 -13.41
N GLU A 64 -7.32 8.07 -14.64
CA GLU A 64 -8.67 7.61 -15.01
C GLU A 64 -8.81 6.11 -14.67
N GLY A 65 -9.90 5.77 -13.96
CA GLY A 65 -10.17 4.43 -13.43
C GLY A 65 -10.45 3.37 -14.47
#